data_AF-A0A9W5B801-F1
#
_entry.id   AF-A0A9W5B801-F1
#
_cell.length_a   1.000
_cell.length_b   1.000
_cell.length_c   1.000
_cell.angle_alpha   90.00
_cell.angle_beta   90.00
_cell.angle_gamma   90.00
#
_symmetry.space_group_name_H-M   'P 1'
#
loop_
_entity.id
_entity.type
_entity.pdbx_description
1 polymer ?
#
loop_
_entity_poly.entity_id
_entity_poly.type
_entity_poly.pdbx_seq_one_letter_code
_entity_poly.pdbx_strand_id
1 'polypeptide(L)'
;MPIISVAHGWQHILEEAVAEASKLPEEWLLEIVHARRVDGMLDLWATYAARDIPLDDYLPADKKIPHPYRSFIRIRDKARQKSLVTCECCGRMGKVIGAGDEARVRCAAHADVEDAMSWEPPEGALFASDEEAMAHFLSDFGDGLDAMQELARGDDDDTRN
;
A
#
# COMPACT_ATOMS: atom_id res chain seq x y z
N MET A 1 0.84 -9.53 -18.92
CA MET A 1 0.41 -8.43 -18.03
C MET A 1 1.64 -7.70 -17.52
N PRO A 2 1.65 -6.36 -17.56
CA PRO A 2 2.69 -5.56 -16.94
C PRO A 2 2.72 -5.80 -15.42
N ILE A 3 3.93 -5.80 -14.84
CA ILE A 3 4.10 -5.83 -13.39
C ILE A 3 3.87 -4.40 -12.89
N ILE A 4 2.73 -4.17 -12.24
CA ILE A 4 2.35 -2.87 -11.68
C ILE A 4 2.58 -2.92 -10.18
N SER A 5 3.51 -2.12 -9.68
CA SER A 5 3.75 -1.98 -8.25
C SER A 5 2.84 -0.91 -7.64
N VAL A 6 2.23 -1.25 -6.50
CA VAL A 6 1.46 -0.34 -5.65
C VAL A 6 1.81 -0.62 -4.19
N ALA A 7 1.41 0.28 -3.29
CA ALA A 7 1.53 0.04 -1.85
C ALA A 7 0.88 -1.29 -1.46
N HIS A 8 1.49 -2.03 -0.54
CA HIS A 8 1.08 -3.39 -0.19
C HIS A 8 -0.40 -3.49 0.18
N GLY A 9 -0.89 -2.57 1.01
CA GLY A 9 -2.29 -2.49 1.43
C GLY A 9 -3.28 -2.18 0.30
N TRP A 10 -2.81 -1.73 -0.87
CA TRP A 10 -3.64 -1.44 -2.04
C TRP A 10 -3.58 -2.53 -3.12
N GLN A 11 -2.81 -3.59 -2.93
CA GLN A 11 -2.70 -4.69 -3.91
C GLN A 11 -4.07 -5.26 -4.28
N HIS A 12 -4.92 -5.52 -3.28
CA HIS A 12 -6.28 -6.01 -3.52
C HIS A 12 -7.15 -5.02 -4.31
N ILE A 13 -6.96 -3.70 -4.13
CA ILE A 13 -7.69 -2.67 -4.88
C ILE A 13 -7.28 -2.72 -6.36
N LEU A 14 -5.98 -2.87 -6.64
CA LEU A 14 -5.47 -3.03 -7.99
C LEU A 14 -5.98 -4.33 -8.63
N GLU A 15 -5.96 -5.45 -7.91
CA GLU A 15 -6.47 -6.74 -8.37
C GLU A 15 -7.95 -6.66 -8.74
N GLU A 16 -8.77 -6.03 -7.90
CA GLU A 16 -10.18 -5.80 -8.19
C GLU A 16 -10.39 -4.91 -9.43
N ALA A 17 -9.59 -3.86 -9.58
CA ALA A 17 -9.68 -2.97 -10.74
C ALA A 17 -9.31 -3.71 -12.04
N VAL A 18 -8.27 -4.53 -12.02
CA VAL A 18 -7.87 -5.39 -13.14
C VAL A 18 -8.94 -6.43 -13.44
N ALA A 19 -9.53 -7.04 -12.40
CA ALA A 19 -10.61 -8.01 -12.55
C ALA A 19 -11.93 -7.39 -13.04
N GLU A 20 -12.19 -6.11 -12.77
CA GLU A 20 -13.32 -5.38 -13.34
C GLU A 20 -13.05 -5.02 -14.81
N ALA A 21 -11.82 -4.58 -15.12
CA ALA A 21 -11.39 -4.29 -16.49
C ALA A 21 -11.46 -5.51 -17.41
N SER A 22 -11.08 -6.70 -16.92
CA SER A 22 -11.11 -7.94 -17.70
C SER A 22 -12.52 -8.45 -18.06
N LYS A 23 -13.56 -7.89 -17.43
CA LYS A 23 -14.97 -8.20 -17.73
C LYS A 23 -15.55 -7.30 -18.81
N LEU A 24 -14.82 -6.28 -19.25
CA LEU A 24 -15.23 -5.40 -20.32
C LEU A 24 -15.09 -6.11 -21.68
N PRO A 25 -15.81 -5.64 -22.72
CA PRO A 25 -15.71 -6.22 -24.05
C PRO A 25 -14.27 -6.31 -24.56
N GLU A 26 -13.88 -7.47 -25.08
CA GLU A 26 -12.51 -7.74 -25.54
C GLU A 26 -12.07 -6.80 -26.67
N GLU A 27 -13.02 -6.37 -27.52
CA GLU A 27 -12.76 -5.46 -28.63
C GLU A 27 -12.31 -4.05 -28.20
N TRP A 28 -12.52 -3.69 -26.93
CA TRP A 28 -12.05 -2.43 -26.35
C TRP A 28 -10.57 -2.47 -25.98
N LEU A 29 -9.95 -3.67 -25.89
CA LEU A 29 -8.53 -3.85 -25.56
C LEU A 29 -8.11 -3.00 -24.35
N LEU A 30 -8.98 -2.92 -23.33
CA LEU A 30 -8.74 -2.10 -22.16
C LEU A 30 -7.79 -2.84 -21.22
N GLU A 31 -6.60 -2.29 -21.01
CA GLU A 31 -5.58 -2.84 -20.12
C GLU A 31 -5.09 -1.75 -19.16
N ILE A 32 -5.15 -2.01 -17.85
CA ILE A 32 -4.50 -1.15 -16.86
C ILE A 32 -3.00 -1.40 -16.95
N VAL A 33 -2.23 -0.34 -17.19
CA VAL A 33 -0.79 -0.43 -17.48
C VAL A 33 0.10 0.24 -16.43
N HIS A 34 -0.46 1.15 -15.63
CA HIS A 34 0.29 1.88 -14.62
C HIS A 34 -0.61 2.27 -13.44
N ALA A 35 -0.01 2.41 -12.27
CA ALA A 35 -0.64 2.86 -11.05
C ALA A 35 0.36 3.65 -10.21
N ARG A 36 -0.13 4.66 -9.49
CA ARG A 36 0.70 5.57 -8.69
C ARG A 36 -0.13 6.21 -7.59
N ARG A 37 0.51 6.60 -6.49
CA ARG A 37 -0.08 7.49 -5.50
C ARG A 37 -0.07 8.94 -6.01
N VAL A 38 -1.22 9.60 -5.95
CA VAL A 38 -1.42 11.03 -6.25
C VAL A 38 -2.34 11.61 -5.16
N ASP A 39 -1.88 12.63 -4.44
CA ASP A 39 -2.62 13.26 -3.33
C ASP A 39 -3.15 12.26 -2.29
N GLY A 40 -2.35 11.23 -1.95
CA GLY A 40 -2.73 10.18 -1.02
C GLY A 40 -3.71 9.14 -1.58
N MET A 41 -3.97 9.15 -2.88
CA MET A 41 -4.94 8.25 -3.52
C MET A 41 -4.28 7.41 -4.59
N LEU A 42 -4.81 6.21 -4.81
CA LEU A 42 -4.45 5.37 -5.94
C LEU A 42 -5.04 5.98 -7.22
N ASP A 43 -4.17 6.38 -8.12
CA ASP A 43 -4.52 6.73 -9.49
C ASP A 43 -4.07 5.59 -10.43
N LEU A 44 -4.88 5.34 -11.46
CA LEU A 44 -4.68 4.27 -12.43
C LEU A 44 -4.61 4.86 -13.82
N TRP A 45 -3.84 4.21 -14.70
CA TRP A 45 -3.77 4.52 -16.12
C TRP A 45 -4.01 3.25 -16.92
N ALA A 46 -4.73 3.40 -18.03
CA ALA A 46 -5.05 2.31 -18.93
C ALA A 46 -4.80 2.70 -20.39
N THR A 47 -4.47 1.70 -21.19
CA THR A 47 -4.59 1.75 -22.65
C THR A 47 -5.95 1.17 -23.04
N TYR A 48 -6.54 1.67 -24.13
CA TYR A 48 -7.78 1.14 -24.68
C TYR A 48 -7.93 1.53 -26.16
N ALA A 49 -8.63 0.72 -26.93
CA ALA A 49 -9.02 1.01 -28.29
C ALA A 49 -10.30 1.86 -28.30
N ALA A 50 -10.15 3.18 -28.31
CA ALA A 50 -11.21 4.10 -28.66
C ALA A 50 -11.42 4.03 -30.18
N ARG A 51 -12.25 3.09 -30.64
CA ARG A 51 -12.73 3.10 -32.04
C ARG A 51 -13.56 4.38 -32.29
N ASP A 52 -14.24 4.49 -33.41
CA ASP A 52 -15.21 5.56 -33.71
C ASP A 52 -16.49 5.46 -32.86
N ILE A 53 -16.37 5.24 -31.54
CA ILE A 53 -17.48 5.28 -30.59
C ILE A 53 -17.68 6.75 -30.20
N PRO A 54 -18.78 7.40 -30.62
CA PRO A 54 -19.00 8.80 -30.30
C PRO A 54 -19.19 9.02 -28.79
N LEU A 55 -18.67 10.14 -28.30
CA LEU A 55 -19.00 10.65 -26.97
C LEU A 55 -20.41 11.27 -27.04
N ASP A 56 -21.42 10.49 -26.68
CA ASP A 56 -22.83 10.88 -26.63
C ASP A 56 -23.19 11.64 -25.35
N ASP A 57 -22.33 12.58 -24.92
CA ASP A 57 -22.48 13.30 -23.65
C ASP A 57 -23.77 14.14 -23.56
N TYR A 58 -24.36 14.47 -24.71
CA TYR A 58 -25.64 15.17 -24.82
C TYR A 58 -26.86 14.28 -24.50
N LEU A 59 -26.70 12.95 -24.48
CA LEU A 59 -27.78 12.02 -24.16
C LEU A 59 -27.96 11.85 -22.64
N PRO A 60 -29.21 11.63 -22.18
CA PRO A 60 -29.49 11.27 -20.79
C PRO A 60 -28.85 9.90 -20.44
N ALA A 61 -28.59 9.68 -19.15
CA ALA A 61 -27.75 8.58 -18.66
C ALA A 61 -28.23 7.17 -19.09
N ASP A 62 -29.54 6.96 -19.20
CA ASP A 62 -30.18 5.72 -19.63
C ASP A 62 -29.99 5.41 -21.12
N LYS A 63 -29.59 6.41 -21.92
CA LYS A 63 -29.36 6.30 -23.36
C LYS A 63 -27.88 6.34 -23.74
N LYS A 64 -26.99 6.44 -22.75
CA LYS A 64 -25.55 6.50 -23.00
C LYS A 64 -25.02 5.16 -23.48
N ILE A 65 -24.28 5.19 -24.59
CA ILE A 65 -23.61 4.05 -25.17
C ILE A 65 -22.43 3.66 -24.26
N PRO A 66 -22.23 2.35 -24.00
CA PRO A 66 -21.04 1.86 -23.32
C PRO A 66 -19.77 2.30 -24.07
N HIS A 67 -18.86 2.97 -23.35
CA HIS A 67 -17.63 3.53 -23.92
C HIS A 67 -16.42 3.09 -23.08
N PRO A 68 -15.28 2.72 -23.70
CA PRO A 68 -14.10 2.24 -22.97
C PRO A 68 -13.57 3.28 -21.98
N TYR A 69 -13.41 4.54 -22.41
CA TYR A 69 -13.02 5.65 -21.52
C TYR A 69 -13.95 5.79 -20.31
N ARG A 70 -15.28 5.81 -20.48
CA ARG A 70 -16.21 5.96 -19.35
C ARG A 70 -16.14 4.78 -18.39
N SER A 71 -16.00 3.57 -18.92
CA SER A 71 -15.82 2.36 -18.12
C SER A 71 -14.52 2.42 -17.31
N PHE A 72 -13.43 2.86 -17.94
CA PHE A 72 -12.16 3.08 -17.28
C PHE A 72 -12.25 4.15 -16.18
N ILE A 73 -12.86 5.31 -16.46
CA ILE A 73 -13.05 6.38 -15.46
C ILE A 73 -13.80 5.85 -14.25
N ARG A 74 -14.88 5.06 -14.44
CA ARG A 74 -15.61 4.45 -13.33
C ARG A 74 -14.73 3.51 -12.49
N ILE A 75 -13.94 2.64 -13.14
CA ILE A 75 -13.02 1.72 -12.46
C ILE A 75 -11.98 2.50 -11.66
N ARG A 76 -11.37 3.50 -12.29
CA ARG A 76 -10.37 4.39 -11.68
C ARG A 76 -10.94 5.13 -10.47
N ASP A 77 -12.11 5.74 -10.60
CA ASP A 77 -12.74 6.51 -9.51
C ASP A 77 -13.14 5.61 -8.35
N LYS A 78 -13.61 4.39 -8.62
CA LYS A 78 -13.89 3.38 -7.60
C LYS A 78 -12.62 2.95 -6.86
N ALA A 79 -11.53 2.69 -7.58
CA ALA A 79 -10.24 2.38 -6.98
C ALA A 79 -9.72 3.55 -6.12
N ARG A 80 -9.84 4.78 -6.63
CA ARG A 80 -9.48 6.02 -5.93
C ARG A 80 -10.25 6.16 -4.62
N GLN A 81 -11.58 6.01 -4.64
CA GLN A 81 -12.42 6.07 -3.45
C GLN A 81 -12.07 5.00 -2.42
N LYS A 82 -11.79 3.76 -2.86
CA LYS A 82 -11.36 2.70 -1.94
C LYS A 82 -10.01 3.01 -1.30
N SER A 83 -9.07 3.54 -2.07
CA SER A 83 -7.72 3.84 -1.58
C SER A 83 -7.72 4.92 -0.50
N LEU A 84 -8.62 5.92 -0.59
CA LEU A 84 -8.75 7.04 0.35
C LEU A 84 -9.04 6.61 1.80
N VAL A 85 -9.64 5.45 1.97
CA VAL A 85 -10.03 4.91 3.29
C VAL A 85 -9.25 3.65 3.64
N THR A 86 -8.25 3.28 2.85
CA THR A 86 -7.48 2.04 2.99
C THR A 86 -6.02 2.35 3.26
N CYS A 87 -5.50 1.90 4.39
CA CYS A 87 -4.10 2.04 4.76
C CYS A 87 -3.19 1.41 3.71
N GLU A 88 -2.28 2.19 3.14
CA GLU A 88 -1.28 1.76 2.15
C GLU A 88 -0.37 0.63 2.66
N CYS A 89 -0.13 0.55 3.97
CA CYS A 89 0.80 -0.44 4.54
C CYS A 89 0.15 -1.82 4.74
N CYS A 90 -1.12 -1.88 5.17
CA CYS A 90 -1.74 -3.15 5.60
C CYS A 90 -3.17 -3.38 5.14
N GLY A 91 -3.76 -2.47 4.36
CA GLY A 91 -5.11 -2.65 3.80
C GLY A 91 -6.26 -2.46 4.79
N ARG A 92 -5.99 -2.16 6.07
CA ARG A 92 -7.03 -1.83 7.06
C ARG A 92 -7.58 -0.42 6.85
N MET A 93 -8.75 -0.15 7.42
CA MET A 93 -9.35 1.19 7.37
C MET A 93 -8.36 2.25 7.91
N GLY A 94 -8.17 3.30 7.13
CA GLY A 94 -7.24 4.38 7.40
C GLY A 94 -7.84 5.75 7.08
N LYS A 95 -7.06 6.79 7.36
CA LYS A 95 -7.37 8.18 7.03
C LYS A 95 -6.18 8.81 6.31
N VAL A 96 -6.47 9.82 5.50
CA VAL A 96 -5.43 10.64 4.87
C VAL A 96 -4.67 11.39 5.96
N ILE A 97 -3.34 11.34 5.86
CA ILE A 97 -2.39 12.12 6.64
C ILE A 97 -1.49 12.91 5.67
N GLY A 98 -0.97 14.06 6.09
CA GLY A 98 -0.18 14.95 5.23
C GLY A 98 -1.02 15.76 4.23
N ALA A 99 -0.34 16.41 3.30
CA ALA A 99 -0.95 17.22 2.24
C ALA A 99 -0.11 17.19 0.95
N GLY A 100 -0.76 17.40 -0.20
CA GLY A 100 -0.10 17.39 -1.51
C GLY A 100 0.57 16.06 -1.85
N ASP A 101 1.78 16.11 -2.40
CA ASP A 101 2.53 14.92 -2.84
C ASP A 101 2.93 13.97 -1.69
N GLU A 102 3.00 14.50 -0.47
CA GLU A 102 3.30 13.72 0.74
C GLU A 102 2.05 13.10 1.37
N ALA A 103 0.86 13.40 0.87
CA ALA A 103 -0.36 12.81 1.40
C ALA A 103 -0.31 11.28 1.28
N ARG A 104 -0.67 10.59 2.38
CA ARG A 104 -0.73 9.12 2.46
C ARG A 104 -1.97 8.68 3.21
N VAL A 105 -2.45 7.47 2.98
CA VAL A 105 -3.51 6.88 3.81
C VAL A 105 -2.91 5.89 4.80
N ARG A 106 -3.12 6.13 6.09
CA ARG A 106 -2.60 5.31 7.21
C ARG A 106 -3.70 4.96 8.20
N CYS A 107 -3.61 3.76 8.76
CA CYS A 107 -4.38 3.39 9.95
C CYS A 107 -3.66 3.88 11.22
N ALA A 108 -4.33 3.82 12.37
CA ALA A 108 -3.74 4.28 13.64
C ALA A 108 -2.41 3.60 13.99
N ALA A 109 -2.23 2.33 13.63
CA ALA A 109 -1.00 1.59 13.88
C ALA A 109 0.16 1.97 12.94
N HIS A 110 -0.11 2.66 11.82
CA HIS A 110 0.89 3.04 10.82
C HIS A 110 0.92 4.56 10.60
N ALA A 111 0.34 5.35 11.50
CA ALA A 111 0.29 6.80 11.38
C ALA A 111 1.70 7.40 11.31
N ASP A 112 2.64 6.85 12.10
CA ASP A 112 4.01 7.32 12.24
C ASP A 112 5.03 6.42 11.51
N VAL A 113 4.56 5.51 10.66
CA VAL A 113 5.46 4.65 9.88
C VAL A 113 5.97 5.43 8.67
N GLU A 114 7.25 5.76 8.72
CA GLU A 114 8.01 6.35 7.62
C GLU A 114 8.33 5.32 6.53
N ASP A 115 8.58 5.82 5.32
CA ASP A 115 9.05 5.00 4.22
C ASP A 115 10.52 4.62 4.49
N ALA A 116 10.86 3.34 4.39
CA ALA A 116 12.24 2.90 4.63
C ALA A 116 13.23 3.60 3.67
N MET A 117 12.78 3.97 2.47
CA MET A 117 13.58 4.68 1.48
C MET A 117 13.73 6.18 1.76
N SER A 118 12.93 6.74 2.67
CA SER A 118 13.03 8.14 3.11
C SER A 118 13.63 8.27 4.51
N TRP A 119 14.00 7.16 5.14
CA TRP A 119 14.59 7.19 6.47
C TRP A 119 16.04 7.66 6.37
N GLU A 120 16.31 8.85 6.89
CA GLU A 120 17.66 9.34 7.14
C GLU A 120 17.94 9.19 8.64
N PRO A 121 19.07 8.57 9.04
CA PRO A 121 19.38 8.46 10.46
C PRO A 121 19.50 9.85 11.08
N PRO A 122 18.84 10.12 12.22
CA PRO A 122 18.86 11.45 12.84
C PRO A 122 20.28 11.85 13.24
N GLU A 123 20.55 13.17 13.27
CA GLU A 123 21.81 13.70 13.81
C GLU A 123 22.00 13.23 15.26
N GLY A 124 23.05 12.44 15.51
CA GLY A 124 23.30 11.79 16.81
C GLY A 124 22.71 10.38 16.95
N ALA A 125 22.29 9.74 15.84
CA ALA A 125 21.94 8.33 15.84
C ALA A 125 23.05 7.48 16.47
N LEU A 126 22.66 6.58 17.37
CA LEU A 126 23.59 5.72 18.11
C LEU A 126 24.39 4.78 17.19
N PHE A 127 23.87 4.50 15.99
CA PHE A 127 24.46 3.57 15.03
C PHE A 127 24.49 4.23 13.64
N ALA A 128 25.58 4.01 12.92
CA ALA A 128 25.79 4.60 11.60
C ALA A 128 25.13 3.78 10.48
N SER A 129 24.61 2.59 10.78
CA SER A 129 23.95 1.70 9.83
C SER A 129 22.96 0.75 10.49
N ASP A 130 22.01 0.24 9.70
CA ASP A 130 21.05 -0.78 10.14
C ASP A 130 21.72 -2.10 10.56
N GLU A 131 22.84 -2.45 9.92
CA GLU A 131 23.60 -3.66 10.22
C GLU A 131 24.24 -3.57 11.62
N GLU A 132 24.78 -2.40 11.96
CA GLU A 132 25.33 -2.12 13.29
C GLU A 132 24.25 -2.08 14.37
N ALA A 133 23.11 -1.46 14.06
CA ALA A 133 21.95 -1.44 14.97
C ALA A 133 21.39 -2.85 15.22
N MET A 134 21.29 -3.69 14.18
CA MET A 134 20.79 -5.06 14.28
C MET A 134 21.76 -5.96 15.04
N ALA A 135 23.07 -5.83 14.81
CA ALA A 135 24.09 -6.58 15.55
C ALA A 135 24.06 -6.23 17.05
N HIS A 136 23.91 -4.95 17.39
CA HIS A 136 23.76 -4.51 18.77
C HIS A 136 22.48 -5.07 19.41
N PHE A 137 21.34 -4.99 18.71
CA PHE A 137 20.07 -5.54 19.19
C PHE A 137 20.15 -7.05 19.47
N LEU A 138 20.75 -7.82 18.55
CA LEU A 138 20.91 -9.27 18.71
C LEU A 138 21.86 -9.64 19.85
N SER A 139 22.91 -8.85 20.09
CA SER A 139 23.81 -9.04 21.23
C SER A 139 23.08 -8.82 22.55
N ASP A 140 22.37 -7.70 22.69
CA ASP A 140 21.64 -7.34 23.92
C ASP A 140 20.52 -8.36 24.22
N PHE A 141 19.87 -8.88 23.18
CA PHE A 141 18.86 -9.94 23.32
C PHE A 141 19.48 -11.29 23.75
N GLY A 142 20.68 -11.61 23.24
CA GLY A 142 21.44 -12.79 23.65
C GLY A 142 21.86 -12.72 25.11
N ASP A 143 22.44 -11.59 25.51
CA ASP A 143 22.86 -11.33 26.89
C ASP A 143 21.67 -11.34 27.86
N GLY A 144 20.52 -10.80 27.43
CA GLY A 144 19.27 -10.86 28.19
C GLY A 144 18.72 -12.27 28.35
N LEU A 145 18.85 -13.13 27.33
CA LEU A 145 18.46 -14.54 27.40
C LEU A 145 19.38 -15.33 28.32
N ASP A 146 20.68 -15.08 28.28
CA ASP A 146 21.67 -15.73 29.15
C ASP A 146 21.46 -15.32 30.61
N ALA A 147 21.22 -14.03 30.88
CA ALA A 147 20.89 -13.53 32.22
C ALA A 147 19.59 -14.14 32.78
N MET A 148 18.54 -14.29 31.96
CA MET A 148 17.30 -14.97 32.37
C MET A 148 17.52 -16.47 32.65
N GLN A 149 18.40 -17.14 31.89
CA GLN A 149 18.75 -18.54 32.14
C GLN A 149 19.58 -18.72 33.41
N GLU A 150 20.50 -17.80 33.72
CA GLU A 150 21.27 -17.82 34.97
C GLU A 150 20.37 -17.60 36.19
N LEU A 151 19.43 -16.64 36.11
CA LEU A 151 18.43 -16.42 37.16
C LEU A 151 17.53 -17.65 37.36
N ALA A 152 17.10 -18.31 36.28
CA ALA A 152 16.30 -19.52 36.35
C ALA A 152 17.07 -20.73 36.92
N ARG A 153 18.40 -20.77 36.79
CA ARG A 153 19.26 -21.81 37.38
C ARG A 153 19.62 -21.56 38.84
N GLY A 154 19.54 -20.30 39.30
CA GLY A 154 19.86 -19.91 40.68
C GLY A 154 18.78 -20.25 41.72
N ASP A 155 17.57 -20.62 41.29
CA ASP A 155 16.43 -20.90 42.18
C ASP A 155 16.31 -22.38 42.60
N ASP A 156 17.20 -23.27 42.12
CA ASP A 156 17.10 -24.73 42.30
C ASP A 156 18.01 -25.31 43.41
N ASP A 157 18.76 -24.48 44.16
CA ASP A 157 19.80 -24.98 45.10
C ASP A 157 19.72 -24.48 46.56
N ASP A 158 18.52 -24.15 47.10
CA ASP A 158 18.47 -23.71 48.52
C ASP A 158 17.29 -24.16 49.40
N THR A 159 16.63 -25.30 49.12
CA THR A 159 15.82 -26.00 50.15
C THR A 159 15.77 -27.52 49.99
N ARG A 160 16.81 -28.23 50.45
CA ARG A 160 16.70 -29.62 50.94
C ARG A 160 17.64 -29.83 52.14
N ASN A 161 17.21 -29.34 53.29
CA ASN A 161 17.58 -29.90 54.60
C ASN A 161 16.63 -31.06 54.95
#